data_AF-A0A9E0J315-F1
#
_entry.id   AF-A0A9E0J315-F1
#
_cell.length_a   1.000
_cell.length_b   1.000
_cell.length_c   1.000
_cell.angle_alpha   90.00
_cell.angle_beta   90.00
_cell.angle_gamma   90.00
#
_symmetry.space_group_name_H-M   'P 1'
#
loop_
_entity.id
_entity.type
_entity.pdbx_description
1 polymer ?
#
loop_
_entity_poly.entity_id
_entity_poly.type
_entity_poly.pdbx_seq_one_letter_code
_entity_poly.pdbx_strand_id
1 'polypeptide(L)'
;MQLSAHQLTAHLAKPLAALYLLHGDEPLLVLEAADAIRRAARSQGYDEREVLVAGAGFRWEQLSQAGGNLSLFGGRKLIDLRIPNGRPGREGGEALVRHVEKPMADVLTLVTLPQLDWQAKKAAWFVTLSAAAVTMELNAPPLRQLPGWIAERLARQQQTAEPEALEFIASHV
;
A
#
# COMPACT_ATOMS: atom_id res chain seq x y z
N MET A 1 -3.15 -9.33 -7.86
CA MET A 1 -2.39 -8.80 -9.03
C MET A 1 -1.13 -8.09 -8.52
N GLN A 2 0.05 -8.34 -9.08
CA GLN A 2 1.27 -7.56 -8.76
C GLN A 2 1.38 -6.34 -9.69
N LEU A 3 1.59 -5.16 -9.11
CA LEU A 3 1.68 -3.89 -9.83
C LEU A 3 3.01 -3.20 -9.51
N SER A 4 3.69 -2.74 -10.54
CA SER A 4 4.93 -1.97 -10.37
C SER A 4 4.64 -0.49 -10.09
N ALA A 5 5.60 0.21 -9.48
CA ALA A 5 5.44 1.63 -9.13
C ALA A 5 5.13 2.54 -10.34
N HIS A 6 5.74 2.28 -11.50
CA HIS A 6 5.53 3.08 -12.71
C HIS A 6 4.13 2.91 -13.32
N GLN A 7 3.47 1.77 -13.08
CA GLN A 7 2.12 1.49 -13.58
C GLN A 7 1.02 2.11 -12.70
N LEU A 8 1.36 2.57 -11.49
CA LEU A 8 0.38 3.02 -10.49
C LEU A 8 -0.49 4.15 -11.01
N THR A 9 0.10 5.19 -11.59
CA THR A 9 -0.65 6.37 -12.07
C THR A 9 -1.71 5.97 -13.11
N ALA A 10 -1.34 5.16 -14.09
CA ALA A 10 -2.26 4.69 -15.13
C ALA A 10 -3.33 3.74 -14.57
N HIS A 11 -2.99 2.95 -13.56
CA HIS A 11 -3.93 2.08 -12.86
C HIS A 11 -4.99 2.88 -12.09
N LEU A 12 -4.58 3.92 -11.36
CA LEU A 12 -5.49 4.75 -10.54
C LEU A 12 -6.40 5.68 -11.35
N ALA A 13 -6.13 5.86 -12.64
CA ALA A 13 -7.03 6.56 -13.56
C ALA A 13 -8.29 5.75 -13.93
N LYS A 14 -8.32 4.45 -13.60
CA LYS A 14 -9.45 3.54 -13.81
C LYS A 14 -10.22 3.34 -12.49
N PRO A 15 -11.41 2.68 -12.52
CA PRO A 15 -12.08 2.28 -11.28
C PRO A 15 -11.13 1.52 -10.35
N LEU A 16 -11.06 1.94 -9.09
CA LEU A 16 -10.15 1.37 -8.10
C LEU A 16 -10.53 -0.07 -7.74
N ALA A 17 -9.53 -0.87 -7.41
CA ALA A 17 -9.74 -2.17 -6.78
C ALA A 17 -10.26 -2.00 -5.35
N ALA A 18 -11.00 -2.98 -4.84
CA ALA A 18 -11.49 -2.96 -3.47
C ALA A 18 -10.37 -3.13 -2.43
N LEU A 19 -9.21 -3.67 -2.82
CA LEU A 19 -8.10 -3.98 -1.92
C LEU A 19 -6.75 -3.66 -2.57
N TYR A 20 -5.94 -2.88 -1.84
CA TYR A 20 -4.54 -2.59 -2.16
C TYR A 20 -3.64 -3.07 -1.03
N LEU A 21 -2.50 -3.67 -1.39
CA LEU A 21 -1.52 -4.20 -0.46
C LEU A 21 -0.14 -3.62 -0.79
N LEU A 22 0.37 -2.76 0.07
CA LEU A 22 1.69 -2.14 -0.07
C LEU A 22 2.64 -2.74 0.95
N HIS A 23 3.80 -3.18 0.50
CA HIS A 23 4.88 -3.60 1.38
C HIS A 23 6.24 -3.30 0.77
N GLY A 24 7.27 -3.10 1.58
CA GLY A 24 8.62 -2.85 1.09
C GLY A 24 9.55 -2.22 2.12
N ASP A 25 10.84 -2.17 1.79
CA ASP A 25 11.87 -1.60 2.66
C ASP A 25 12.17 -0.12 2.39
N GLU A 26 11.58 0.49 1.36
CA GLU A 26 11.78 1.90 1.02
C GLU A 26 10.57 2.74 1.46
N PRO A 27 10.66 3.45 2.61
CA PRO A 27 9.52 4.17 3.19
C PRO A 27 8.96 5.25 2.27
N LEU A 28 9.82 5.93 1.50
CA LEU A 28 9.39 6.99 0.60
C LEU A 28 8.46 6.42 -0.49
N LEU A 29 8.84 5.31 -1.11
CA LEU A 29 8.04 4.68 -2.17
C LEU A 29 6.70 4.17 -1.64
N VAL A 30 6.69 3.58 -0.45
CA VAL A 30 5.46 3.14 0.23
C VAL A 30 4.53 4.32 0.51
N LEU A 31 5.07 5.42 1.05
CA LEU A 31 4.30 6.64 1.33
C LEU A 31 3.71 7.25 0.06
N GLU A 32 4.52 7.41 -0.99
CA GLU A 32 4.09 7.97 -2.27
C GLU A 32 2.96 7.14 -2.91
N ALA A 33 3.08 5.80 -2.89
CA ALA A 33 2.05 4.91 -3.39
C ALA A 33 0.76 4.99 -2.56
N ALA A 34 0.89 4.98 -1.22
CA ALA A 34 -0.25 5.11 -0.32
C ALA A 34 -0.97 6.46 -0.49
N ASP A 35 -0.23 7.56 -0.67
CA ASP A 35 -0.78 8.90 -0.91
C ASP A 35 -1.45 9.00 -2.29
N ALA A 36 -0.87 8.36 -3.31
CA ALA A 36 -1.50 8.29 -4.64
C ALA A 36 -2.83 7.54 -4.59
N ILE A 37 -2.87 6.37 -3.93
CA ILE A 37 -4.11 5.59 -3.76
C ILE A 37 -5.15 6.38 -2.96
N ARG A 38 -4.75 7.02 -1.85
CA ARG A 38 -5.65 7.86 -1.04
C ARG A 38 -6.25 9.02 -1.83
N ARG A 39 -5.42 9.72 -2.63
CA ARG A 39 -5.88 10.81 -3.49
C ARG A 39 -6.86 10.32 -4.56
N ALA A 40 -6.54 9.20 -5.20
CA ALA A 40 -7.41 8.58 -6.20
C ALA A 40 -8.74 8.14 -5.58
N ALA A 41 -8.72 7.50 -4.41
CA ALA A 41 -9.91 7.10 -3.68
C ALA A 41 -10.81 8.31 -3.39
N ARG A 42 -10.25 9.40 -2.85
CA ARG A 42 -11.02 10.63 -2.64
C ARG A 42 -11.59 11.20 -3.93
N SER A 43 -10.83 11.24 -5.02
CA SER A 43 -11.31 11.73 -6.32
C SER A 43 -12.44 10.86 -6.90
N GLN A 44 -12.45 9.58 -6.54
CA GLN A 44 -13.49 8.63 -6.90
C GLN A 44 -14.46 8.45 -5.73
N GLY A 45 -14.77 9.50 -4.95
CA GLY A 45 -15.88 9.56 -3.99
C GLY A 45 -15.80 8.61 -2.78
N TYR A 46 -14.58 8.20 -2.38
CA TYR A 46 -14.31 7.65 -1.05
C TYR A 46 -13.96 8.79 -0.09
N ASP A 47 -15.00 9.48 0.41
CA ASP A 47 -14.84 10.71 1.19
C ASP A 47 -14.53 10.46 2.67
N GLU A 48 -14.91 9.28 3.18
CA GLU A 48 -14.59 8.87 4.55
C GLU A 48 -13.30 8.05 4.57
N ARG A 49 -12.44 8.34 5.57
CA ARG A 49 -11.22 7.57 5.80
C ARG A 49 -11.10 7.21 7.27
N GLU A 50 -10.99 5.91 7.51
CA GLU A 50 -10.73 5.34 8.84
C GLU A 50 -9.33 4.73 8.86
N VAL A 51 -8.49 5.17 9.80
CA VAL A 51 -7.10 4.71 9.91
C VAL A 51 -7.00 3.73 11.07
N LEU A 52 -6.55 2.52 10.80
CA LEU A 52 -6.35 1.47 11.79
C LEU A 52 -4.86 1.13 11.86
N VAL A 53 -4.25 1.24 13.05
CA VAL A 53 -2.85 0.87 13.27
C VAL A 53 -2.78 -0.37 14.14
N ALA A 54 -2.44 -1.50 13.53
CA ALA A 54 -2.30 -2.80 14.16
C ALA A 54 -0.99 -2.89 14.95
N GLY A 55 -0.92 -2.17 16.06
CA GLY A 55 0.14 -2.24 17.05
C GLY A 55 -0.13 -3.28 18.15
N ALA A 56 0.63 -3.21 19.24
CA ALA A 56 0.39 -4.04 20.41
C ALA A 56 -1.01 -3.78 21.01
N GLY A 57 -1.75 -4.85 21.28
CA GLY A 57 -3.11 -4.76 21.84
C GLY A 57 -4.19 -4.31 20.84
N PHE A 58 -3.87 -4.22 19.55
CA PHE A 58 -4.88 -3.95 18.53
C PHE A 58 -5.93 -5.07 18.49
N ARG A 59 -7.20 -4.69 18.52
CA ARG A 59 -8.36 -5.61 18.49
C ARG A 59 -8.85 -5.74 17.05
N TRP A 60 -8.76 -6.93 16.46
CA TRP A 60 -9.04 -7.14 15.04
C TRP A 60 -10.52 -7.05 14.67
N GLU A 61 -11.42 -7.07 15.65
CA GLU A 61 -12.84 -6.73 15.46
C GLU A 61 -13.02 -5.29 14.95
N GLN A 62 -12.07 -4.39 15.20
CA GLN A 62 -12.12 -3.03 14.64
C GLN A 62 -12.07 -3.05 13.11
N LEU A 63 -11.36 -4.00 12.48
CA LEU A 63 -11.31 -4.10 11.02
C LEU A 63 -12.68 -4.45 10.43
N SER A 64 -13.40 -5.40 11.03
CA SER A 64 -14.74 -5.77 10.57
C SER A 64 -15.78 -4.68 10.87
N GLN A 65 -15.66 -4.00 12.02
CA GLN A 65 -16.54 -2.88 12.38
C GLN A 65 -16.36 -1.67 11.48
N ALA A 66 -15.10 -1.35 11.10
CA ALA A 66 -14.79 -0.25 10.20
C ALA A 66 -15.52 -0.40 8.85
N GLY A 67 -15.60 -1.62 8.32
CA GLY A 67 -16.33 -1.89 7.08
C GLY A 67 -17.85 -2.01 7.26
N GLY A 68 -18.33 -2.46 8.42
CA GLY A 68 -19.76 -2.62 8.71
C GLY A 68 -20.50 -1.33 9.07
N ASN A 69 -19.80 -0.32 9.59
CA ASN A 69 -20.34 1.01 9.82
C ASN A 69 -20.42 1.78 8.50
N LEU A 70 -21.38 1.42 7.66
CA LEU A 70 -21.69 2.15 6.44
C LEU A 70 -22.24 3.54 6.81
N SER A 71 -21.75 4.55 6.10
CA SER A 71 -22.19 5.92 6.26
C SER A 71 -23.72 6.01 6.14
N LEU A 72 -24.38 6.65 7.12
CA LEU A 72 -25.82 6.92 7.07
C LEU A 72 -26.22 7.78 5.85
N PHE A 73 -25.23 8.40 5.20
CA PHE A 73 -25.39 9.26 4.03
C PHE A 73 -25.01 8.58 2.71
N GLY A 74 -24.75 7.26 2.70
CA GLY A 74 -24.44 6.51 1.48
C GLY A 74 -23.06 6.79 0.89
N GLY A 75 -22.12 7.29 1.70
CA GLY A 75 -20.74 7.54 1.29
C GLY A 75 -19.89 6.25 1.21
N ARG A 76 -18.95 6.23 0.27
CA ARG A 76 -17.91 5.17 0.19
C ARG A 76 -16.81 5.45 1.20
N LYS A 77 -16.20 4.39 1.74
CA LYS A 77 -15.20 4.48 2.81
C LYS A 77 -13.86 3.87 2.41
N LEU A 78 -12.78 4.55 2.79
CA LEU A 78 -11.42 4.04 2.77
C LEU A 78 -10.98 3.57 4.16
N ILE A 79 -10.68 2.29 4.30
CA ILE A 79 -9.97 1.74 5.47
C ILE A 79 -8.47 1.75 5.16
N ASP A 80 -7.68 2.53 5.91
CA ASP A 80 -6.21 2.58 5.86
C ASP A 80 -5.65 1.76 7.02
N LEU A 81 -5.42 0.46 6.78
CA LEU A 81 -4.89 -0.47 7.75
C LEU A 81 -3.36 -0.52 7.65
N ARG A 82 -2.70 -0.24 8.77
CA ARG A 82 -1.24 -0.23 8.89
C ARG A 82 -0.82 -1.31 9.87
N ILE A 83 0.11 -2.16 9.47
CA ILE A 83 0.64 -3.25 10.31
C ILE A 83 2.15 -3.03 10.42
N PRO A 84 2.62 -2.17 11.33
CA PRO A 84 4.01 -1.68 11.34
C PRO A 84 5.06 -2.78 11.55
N ASN A 85 4.69 -3.86 12.24
CA ASN A 85 5.58 -5.00 12.51
C ASN A 85 5.55 -6.08 11.40
N GLY A 86 4.71 -5.90 10.36
CA GLY A 86 4.53 -6.89 9.29
C GLY A 86 3.84 -8.19 9.72
N ARG A 87 3.44 -8.31 10.99
CA ARG A 87 3.05 -9.57 11.63
C ARG A 87 1.70 -9.39 12.34
N PRO A 88 0.59 -9.75 11.67
CA PRO A 88 -0.75 -9.63 12.24
C PRO A 88 -1.05 -10.69 13.33
N GLY A 89 -0.16 -11.67 13.53
CA GLY A 89 -0.40 -12.80 14.43
C GLY A 89 -1.49 -13.74 13.92
N ARG A 90 -1.91 -14.70 14.75
CA ARG A 90 -2.96 -15.68 14.37
C ARG A 90 -4.31 -15.01 14.17
N GLU A 91 -4.75 -14.25 15.16
CA GLU A 91 -6.04 -13.54 15.15
C GLU A 91 -6.13 -12.57 13.96
N GLY A 92 -5.10 -11.78 13.74
CA GLY A 92 -5.07 -10.84 12.62
C GLY A 92 -4.97 -11.52 11.26
N GLY A 93 -4.23 -12.64 11.16
CA GLY A 93 -4.22 -13.44 9.96
C GLY A 93 -5.62 -13.96 9.59
N GLU A 94 -6.36 -14.49 10.57
CA GLU A 94 -7.75 -14.92 10.37
C GLU A 94 -8.67 -13.76 10.03
N ALA A 95 -8.52 -12.60 10.66
CA ALA A 95 -9.31 -11.40 10.38
C ALA A 95 -9.09 -10.89 8.95
N LEU A 96 -7.84 -10.86 8.48
CA LEU A 96 -7.50 -10.45 7.11
C LEU A 96 -8.09 -11.41 6.07
N VAL A 97 -8.05 -12.72 6.32
CA VAL A 97 -8.69 -13.71 5.43
C VAL A 97 -10.20 -13.50 5.37
N ARG A 98 -10.87 -13.35 6.52
CA ARG A 98 -12.32 -13.09 6.56
C ARG A 98 -12.71 -11.80 5.85
N HIS A 99 -11.88 -10.76 5.96
CA HIS A 99 -12.10 -9.48 5.28
C HIS A 99 -12.07 -9.62 3.75
N VAL A 100 -11.19 -10.48 3.24
CA VAL A 100 -11.11 -10.79 1.80
C VAL A 100 -12.28 -11.65 1.33
N GLU A 101 -12.67 -12.65 2.12
CA GLU A 101 -13.76 -13.57 1.78
C GLU A 101 -15.15 -12.90 1.81
N LYS A 102 -15.27 -11.78 2.54
CA LYS A 102 -16.51 -11.00 2.66
C LYS A 102 -16.26 -9.56 2.22
N PRO A 103 -16.04 -9.31 0.91
CA PRO A 103 -15.86 -7.97 0.42
C PRO A 103 -17.10 -7.13 0.69
N MET A 104 -16.89 -5.94 1.22
CA MET A 104 -17.95 -5.00 1.54
C MET A 104 -18.12 -4.04 0.37
N ALA A 105 -19.35 -3.90 -0.11
CA ALA A 105 -19.67 -2.90 -1.14
C ALA A 105 -19.26 -1.52 -0.64
N ASP A 106 -18.79 -0.66 -1.55
CA ASP A 106 -18.46 0.73 -1.24
C ASP A 106 -17.31 0.94 -0.24
N VAL A 107 -16.54 -0.12 0.06
CA VAL A 107 -15.35 -0.06 0.92
C VAL A 107 -14.09 -0.38 0.11
N LEU A 108 -13.13 0.55 0.14
CA LEU A 108 -11.76 0.30 -0.32
C LEU A 108 -10.87 0.09 0.90
N THR A 109 -10.05 -0.95 0.87
CA THR A 109 -9.06 -1.22 1.92
C THR A 109 -7.65 -1.04 1.38
N LEU A 110 -6.87 -0.19 2.03
CA LEU A 110 -5.43 -0.02 1.80
C LEU A 110 -4.68 -0.64 2.98
N VAL A 111 -3.93 -1.70 2.72
CA VAL A 111 -3.09 -2.36 3.73
C VAL A 111 -1.64 -1.96 3.49
N THR A 112 -0.97 -1.44 4.52
CA THR A 112 0.45 -1.07 4.48
C THR A 112 1.25 -1.89 5.49
N LEU A 113 2.32 -2.52 5.01
CA LEU A 113 3.25 -3.37 5.76
C LEU A 113 4.69 -2.90 5.53
N PRO A 114 5.63 -3.18 6.45
CA PRO A 114 7.05 -3.14 6.12
C PRO A 114 7.41 -4.26 5.13
N GLN A 115 8.68 -4.33 4.72
CA GLN A 115 9.20 -5.46 3.97
C GLN A 115 8.93 -6.76 4.72
N LEU A 116 8.42 -7.76 3.99
CA LEU A 116 8.14 -9.07 4.52
C LEU A 116 9.25 -10.05 4.18
N ASP A 117 9.63 -10.84 5.18
CA ASP A 117 10.48 -12.00 4.97
C ASP A 117 9.75 -13.10 4.18
N TRP A 118 10.50 -14.09 3.72
CA TRP A 118 9.96 -15.19 2.92
C TRP A 118 8.92 -16.03 3.67
N GLN A 119 9.06 -16.18 4.99
CA GLN A 119 8.10 -16.95 5.80
C GLN A 119 6.76 -16.21 5.88
N ALA A 120 6.79 -14.90 6.09
CA ALA A 120 5.61 -14.04 6.10
C ALA A 120 4.91 -14.04 4.73
N LYS A 121 5.67 -13.97 3.62
CA LYS A 121 5.12 -14.07 2.25
C LYS A 121 4.44 -15.41 1.95
N LYS A 122 4.81 -16.49 2.66
CA LYS A 122 4.20 -17.82 2.53
C LYS A 122 3.05 -18.08 3.49
N ALA A 123 2.83 -17.22 4.48
CA ALA A 123 1.75 -17.39 5.42
C ALA A 123 0.40 -17.31 4.70
N ALA A 124 -0.55 -18.17 5.09
CA ALA A 124 -1.85 -18.28 4.44
C ALA A 124 -2.57 -16.93 4.32
N TRP A 125 -2.51 -16.10 5.37
CA TRP A 125 -3.12 -14.77 5.36
C TRP A 125 -2.56 -13.88 4.25
N PHE A 126 -1.25 -13.90 4.00
CA PHE A 126 -0.62 -13.06 2.98
C PHE A 126 -0.92 -13.59 1.59
N VAL A 127 -0.88 -14.91 1.41
CA VAL A 127 -1.22 -15.56 0.13
C VAL A 127 -2.67 -15.22 -0.26
N THR A 128 -3.62 -15.38 0.67
CA THR A 128 -5.02 -15.03 0.42
C THR A 128 -5.21 -13.54 0.16
N LEU A 129 -4.58 -12.67 0.96
CA LEU A 129 -4.69 -11.22 0.81
C LEU A 129 -4.11 -10.73 -0.52
N SER A 130 -2.90 -11.17 -0.87
CA SER A 130 -2.22 -10.77 -2.11
C SER A 130 -2.90 -11.31 -3.38
N ALA A 131 -3.59 -12.44 -3.28
CA ALA A 131 -4.41 -12.98 -4.38
C ALA A 131 -5.59 -12.06 -4.71
N ALA A 132 -6.25 -11.50 -3.69
CA ALA A 132 -7.39 -10.59 -3.84
C ALA A 132 -6.99 -9.11 -4.05
N ALA A 133 -5.77 -8.73 -3.64
CA ALA A 133 -5.29 -7.36 -3.69
C ALA A 133 -4.61 -6.98 -5.01
N VAL A 134 -4.60 -5.69 -5.30
CA VAL A 134 -3.53 -5.07 -6.09
C VAL A 134 -2.33 -4.86 -5.15
N THR A 135 -1.29 -5.67 -5.35
CA THR A 135 -0.11 -5.72 -4.49
C THR A 135 1.04 -4.95 -5.12
N MET A 136 1.78 -4.21 -4.32
CA MET A 136 3.00 -3.50 -4.74
C MET A 136 4.12 -3.79 -3.73
N GLU A 137 5.21 -4.34 -4.24
CA GLU A 137 6.47 -4.46 -3.50
C GLU A 137 7.36 -3.26 -3.81
N LEU A 138 7.59 -2.41 -2.81
CA LEU A 138 8.20 -1.09 -2.93
C LEU A 138 9.54 -1.07 -2.18
N ASN A 139 10.52 -1.74 -2.78
CA ASN A 139 11.86 -1.83 -2.23
C ASN A 139 12.78 -0.74 -2.80
N ALA A 140 13.86 -0.46 -2.07
CA ALA A 140 14.89 0.47 -2.51
C ALA A 140 15.49 -0.02 -3.84
N PRO A 141 15.69 0.86 -4.83
CA PRO A 141 16.37 0.48 -6.06
C PRO A 141 17.81 0.03 -5.73
N PRO A 142 18.31 -1.06 -6.33
CA PRO A 142 19.69 -1.49 -6.13
C PRO A 142 20.68 -0.37 -6.47
N LEU A 143 21.84 -0.35 -5.81
CA LEU A 143 22.88 0.69 -6.02
C LEU A 143 23.21 0.94 -7.51
N ARG A 144 23.24 -0.12 -8.33
CA ARG A 144 23.49 -0.01 -9.78
C ARG A 144 22.39 0.73 -10.56
N GLN A 145 21.18 0.76 -10.04
CA GLN A 145 20.01 1.40 -10.65
C GLN A 145 19.70 2.77 -10.01
N LEU A 146 20.30 3.05 -8.85
CA LEU A 146 20.03 4.26 -8.06
C LEU A 146 20.31 5.57 -8.83
N PRO A 147 21.40 5.73 -9.61
CA PRO A 147 21.62 6.94 -10.41
C PRO A 147 20.48 7.19 -11.42
N GLY A 148 20.04 6.15 -12.12
CA GLY A 148 18.91 6.24 -13.06
C GLY A 148 17.61 6.58 -12.36
N TRP A 149 17.36 5.97 -11.19
CA TRP A 149 16.18 6.29 -10.38
C TRP A 149 16.17 7.74 -9.89
N ILE A 150 17.32 8.28 -9.47
CA ILE A 150 17.46 9.70 -9.10
C ILE A 150 17.16 10.59 -10.32
N ALA A 151 17.73 10.25 -11.49
CA ALA A 151 17.47 10.99 -12.73
C ALA A 151 15.98 11.04 -13.09
N GLU A 152 15.27 9.92 -12.97
CA GLU A 152 13.82 9.86 -13.20
C GLU A 152 13.05 10.78 -12.23
N ARG A 153 13.48 10.87 -10.97
CA ARG A 153 12.84 11.75 -9.98
C ARG A 153 13.13 13.23 -10.24
N LEU A 154 14.33 13.58 -10.67
CA LEU A 154 14.67 14.94 -11.10
C LEU A 154 13.83 15.33 -12.33
N ALA A 155 13.71 14.44 -13.31
CA ALA A 155 12.93 14.70 -14.52
C ALA A 155 11.44 14.99 -14.22
N ARG A 156 10.84 14.32 -13.22
CA ARG A 156 9.48 14.62 -12.75
C ARG A 156 9.32 16.05 -12.21
N GLN A 157 10.42 16.66 -11.76
CA GLN A 157 10.49 18.04 -11.30
C GLN A 157 11.05 18.99 -12.37
N GLN A 158 11.16 18.54 -13.62
CA GLN A 158 11.75 19.30 -14.74
C GLN A 158 13.22 19.68 -14.47
N GLN A 159 13.93 18.84 -13.73
CA GLN A 159 15.35 19.00 -13.40
C GLN A 159 16.19 17.91 -14.08
N THR A 160 17.48 18.22 -14.26
CA THR A 160 18.48 17.30 -14.83
C THR A 160 19.80 17.45 -14.08
N ALA A 161 20.61 16.39 -14.08
CA ALA A 161 21.97 16.41 -13.55
C ALA A 161 22.88 15.58 -14.46
N GLU A 162 24.18 15.90 -14.47
CA GLU A 162 25.18 15.13 -15.20
C GLU A 162 25.34 13.72 -14.61
N PRO A 163 25.70 12.71 -15.41
CA PRO A 163 25.89 11.33 -14.94
C PRO A 163 26.80 11.23 -13.72
N GLU A 164 27.92 11.97 -13.71
CA GLU A 164 28.90 11.98 -12.63
C GLU A 164 28.30 12.52 -11.33
N ALA A 165 27.42 13.53 -11.41
CA ALA A 165 26.71 14.06 -10.25
C ALA A 165 25.69 13.06 -9.71
N LEU A 166 24.99 12.33 -10.58
CA LEU A 166 24.05 11.28 -10.19
C LEU A 166 24.75 10.10 -9.49
N GLU A 167 25.91 9.68 -10.01
CA GLU A 167 26.76 8.66 -9.39
C GLU A 167 27.33 9.13 -8.04
N PHE A 168 27.76 10.39 -7.98
CA PHE A 168 28.21 11.00 -6.73
C PHE A 168 27.10 11.00 -5.67
N ILE A 169 25.88 11.44 -6.02
CA ILE A 169 24.75 11.43 -5.08
C ILE A 169 24.46 9.98 -4.65
N ALA A 170 24.33 9.06 -5.60
CA ALA A 170 24.00 7.65 -5.33
C ALA A 170 25.01 6.94 -4.40
N SER A 171 26.26 7.37 -4.36
CA SER A 171 27.30 6.79 -3.48
C SER A 171 27.32 7.36 -2.06
N HIS A 172 26.53 8.41 -1.77
CA HIS A 172 26.53 9.14 -0.50
C HIS A 172 25.16 9.17 0.20
N VAL A 173 24.24 8.26 -0.16
CA VAL A 173 22.90 8.10 0.45
C VAL A 173 22.83 6.88 1.36
#